data_AF-A0A2D4N0L0-F1
#
_entry.id   AF-A0A2D4N0L0-F1
#
_cell.length_a   1.000
_cell.length_b   1.000
_cell.length_c   1.000
_cell.angle_alpha   90.00
_cell.angle_beta   90.00
_cell.angle_gamma   90.00
#
_symmetry.space_group_name_H-M   'P 1'
#
loop_
_entity.id
_entity.type
_entity.pdbx_description
1 polymer ?
#
loop_
_entity_poly.entity_id
_entity_poly.type
_entity_poly.pdbx_seq_one_letter_code
_entity_poly.pdbx_strand_id
1 'polypeptide(L)'
;ELERCLSEGREKALRLEEEMHKQRDRALAVLMEKDQELQHLRVQAVPFGLQAPKAATGSGSGGSGSAHSDSGVGDDALEHLTLPLPAPNEPTFLLYTEQLARKEVEISALKKQKHQLEMEVHRLQEKLLEEGEKHREEVSLLQGHIQKTFRDQSRQGANLEYLKNTFYRFLTLTDLLARQQTLTAILTILHFSPEERQAVLSHVGGSSSRWLSGKR
;
A
#
# COMPACT_ATOMS: atom_id res chain seq x y z
N GLU A 1 21.63 -5.97 -18.14
CA GLU A 1 20.53 -6.65 -18.87
C GLU A 1 19.15 -6.15 -18.45
N LEU A 2 18.86 -6.06 -17.14
CA LEU A 2 17.59 -5.51 -16.62
C LEU A 2 17.29 -4.07 -17.10
N GLU A 3 18.28 -3.18 -17.06
CA GLU A 3 18.13 -1.79 -17.51
C GLU A 3 17.79 -1.68 -19.01
N ARG A 4 18.32 -2.59 -19.83
CA ARG A 4 18.04 -2.65 -21.27
C ARG A 4 16.61 -3.13 -21.54
N CYS A 5 16.14 -4.11 -20.75
CA CYS A 5 14.75 -4.57 -20.82
C CYS A 5 13.77 -3.45 -20.41
N LEU A 6 14.10 -2.67 -19.37
CA LEU A 6 13.29 -1.53 -18.93
C LEU A 6 13.28 -0.37 -19.94
N SER A 7 14.37 -0.11 -20.66
CA SER A 7 14.39 0.89 -21.72
C SER A 7 13.58 0.44 -22.94
N GLU A 8 13.72 -0.83 -23.35
CA GLU A 8 12.94 -1.40 -24.46
C GLU A 8 11.43 -1.43 -24.16
N GLY A 9 11.04 -1.70 -22.90
CA GLY A 9 9.65 -1.63 -22.46
C GLY A 9 9.07 -0.21 -22.52
N ARG A 10 9.84 0.78 -22.06
CA ARG A 10 9.45 2.21 -22.13
C ARG A 10 9.32 2.69 -23.58
N GLU A 11 10.23 2.30 -24.46
CA GLU A 11 10.18 2.67 -25.87
C GLU A 11 8.96 2.06 -26.58
N LYS A 12 8.63 0.79 -26.28
CA LYS A 12 7.42 0.15 -26.82
C LYS A 12 6.14 0.82 -26.33
N ALA A 13 6.10 1.25 -25.07
CA ALA A 13 4.96 1.99 -24.53
C ALA A 13 4.76 3.34 -25.25
N LEU A 14 5.84 4.12 -25.42
CA LEU A 14 5.79 5.39 -26.15
C LEU A 14 5.31 5.23 -27.59
N ARG A 15 5.79 4.20 -28.31
CA ARG A 15 5.34 3.92 -29.67
C ARG A 15 3.84 3.60 -29.75
N LEU A 16 3.34 2.81 -28.81
CA LEU A 16 1.90 2.50 -28.74
C LEU A 16 1.05 3.75 -28.41
N GLU A 17 1.54 4.62 -27.52
CA GLU A 17 0.88 5.89 -27.22
C GLU A 17 0.79 6.79 -28.47
N GLU A 18 1.88 6.90 -29.24
CA GLU A 18 1.89 7.65 -30.49
C GLU A 18 0.92 7.09 -31.53
N GLU A 19 0.85 5.76 -31.67
CA GLU A 19 -0.09 5.11 -32.58
C GLU A 19 -1.55 5.35 -32.18
N MET A 20 -1.85 5.32 -30.88
CA MET A 20 -3.18 5.65 -30.34
C MET A 20 -3.56 7.10 -30.63
N HIS A 21 -2.62 8.04 -30.45
CA HIS A 21 -2.85 9.44 -30.81
C HIS A 21 -3.14 9.59 -32.31
N LYS A 22 -2.34 8.95 -33.17
CA LYS A 22 -2.56 8.97 -34.63
C LYS A 22 -3.92 8.38 -35.02
N GLN A 23 -4.34 7.29 -34.38
CA GLN A 23 -5.66 6.69 -34.63
C GLN A 23 -6.79 7.62 -34.20
N ARG A 24 -6.67 8.23 -33.02
CA ARG A 24 -7.63 9.23 -32.52
C ARG A 24 -7.76 10.41 -33.48
N ASP A 25 -6.63 10.95 -33.94
CA ASP A 25 -6.63 12.10 -34.85
C ASP A 25 -7.27 11.76 -36.20
N ARG A 26 -7.00 10.57 -36.74
CA ARG A 26 -7.68 10.07 -37.95
C ARG A 26 -9.19 9.93 -37.73
N ALA A 27 -9.60 9.37 -36.60
CA ALA A 27 -11.02 9.21 -36.28
C ALA A 27 -11.72 10.56 -36.14
N LEU A 28 -11.08 11.53 -35.48
CA LEU A 28 -11.58 12.91 -35.37
C LEU A 28 -11.69 13.57 -36.74
N ALA A 29 -10.70 13.40 -37.62
CA ALA A 29 -10.75 13.94 -38.98
C ALA A 29 -11.92 13.39 -39.79
N VAL A 30 -12.14 12.07 -39.74
CA VAL A 30 -13.28 11.42 -40.41
C VAL A 30 -14.61 11.90 -39.84
N LEU A 31 -14.72 12.06 -38.52
CA LEU A 31 -15.92 12.62 -37.88
C LEU A 31 -16.19 14.05 -38.36
N MET A 32 -15.15 14.90 -38.43
CA MET A 32 -15.29 16.26 -38.95
C MET A 32 -15.73 16.29 -40.41
N GLU A 33 -15.20 15.40 -41.24
CA GLU A 33 -15.64 15.26 -42.65
C GLU A 33 -17.12 14.85 -42.73
N LYS A 34 -17.54 13.86 -41.93
CA LYS A 34 -18.95 13.45 -41.88
C LYS A 34 -19.86 14.56 -41.35
N ASP A 35 -19.42 15.32 -40.35
CA ASP A 35 -20.16 16.47 -39.82
C ASP A 35 -20.32 17.58 -40.87
N GLN A 36 -19.29 17.84 -41.68
CA GLN A 36 -19.36 18.77 -42.80
C GLN A 36 -20.30 18.27 -43.90
N GLU A 37 -20.24 16.98 -44.25
CA GLU A 37 -21.18 16.37 -45.19
C GLU A 37 -22.62 16.45 -44.68
N LEU A 38 -22.86 16.18 -43.39
CA LEU A 38 -24.18 16.32 -42.77
C LEU A 38 -24.66 17.78 -42.79
N GLN A 39 -23.79 18.75 -42.53
CA GLN A 39 -24.13 20.16 -42.64
C GLN A 39 -24.45 20.56 -44.08
N HIS A 40 -23.66 20.09 -45.05
CA HIS A 40 -23.90 20.33 -46.47
C HIS A 40 -25.23 19.71 -46.92
N LEU A 41 -25.51 18.46 -46.53
CA LEU A 41 -26.79 17.80 -46.78
C LEU A 41 -27.95 18.52 -46.09
N ARG A 42 -27.78 19.05 -44.88
CA ARG A 42 -28.81 19.87 -44.21
C ARG A 42 -29.08 21.18 -44.95
N VAL A 43 -28.05 21.87 -45.40
CA VAL A 43 -28.19 23.11 -46.19
C VAL A 43 -28.85 22.81 -47.54
N GLN A 44 -28.47 21.71 -48.18
CA GLN A 44 -29.01 21.28 -49.47
C GLN A 44 -30.43 20.68 -49.37
N ALA A 45 -30.78 20.09 -48.22
CA ALA A 45 -32.12 19.57 -47.92
C ALA A 45 -33.12 20.66 -47.48
N VAL A 46 -32.68 21.92 -47.32
CA VAL A 46 -33.60 23.06 -47.19
C VAL A 46 -33.81 23.69 -48.57
N PRO A 47 -34.80 23.18 -49.30
CA PRO A 47 -35.74 24.10 -49.90
C PRO A 47 -37.18 23.56 -49.83
N PHE A 48 -37.75 23.39 -48.63
CA PHE A 48 -39.20 23.55 -48.46
C PHE A 48 -39.61 23.62 -46.97
N GLY A 49 -40.11 24.79 -46.54
CA GLY A 49 -40.99 25.01 -45.37
C GLY A 49 -40.52 24.48 -44.01
N LEU A 50 -40.37 25.26 -42.95
CA LEU A 50 -41.06 26.46 -42.53
C LEU A 50 -40.16 27.15 -41.51
N GLN A 51 -40.04 28.46 -41.64
CA GLN A 51 -39.55 29.32 -40.57
C GLN A 51 -40.37 29.04 -39.31
N ALA A 52 -39.69 28.74 -38.21
CA ALA A 52 -40.29 28.72 -36.90
C ALA A 52 -40.71 30.15 -36.49
N PRO A 53 -41.93 30.35 -35.97
CA PRO A 53 -42.20 31.46 -35.07
C PRO A 53 -42.60 30.95 -33.69
N LYS A 54 -41.75 31.34 -32.73
CA LYS A 54 -42.05 31.88 -31.40
C LYS A 54 -43.43 31.58 -30.76
N ALA A 55 -43.31 31.01 -29.56
CA ALA A 55 -44.20 31.07 -28.42
C ALA A 55 -45.29 32.18 -28.40
N ALA A 56 -46.54 31.77 -28.14
CA ALA A 56 -47.52 32.55 -27.40
C ALA A 56 -48.51 31.63 -26.67
N THR A 57 -48.66 31.91 -25.39
CA THR A 57 -49.49 31.30 -24.35
C THR A 57 -50.94 31.81 -24.36
N GLY A 58 -51.90 30.97 -23.94
CA GLY A 58 -53.27 31.36 -23.51
C GLY A 58 -54.35 30.41 -24.08
N SER A 59 -54.82 29.39 -23.35
CA SER A 59 -55.83 29.42 -22.26
C SER A 59 -57.19 30.02 -22.67
N GLY A 60 -58.23 29.17 -22.78
CA GLY A 60 -59.61 29.61 -22.57
C GLY A 60 -60.72 28.96 -23.39
N SER A 61 -61.46 28.07 -22.72
CA SER A 61 -62.94 27.98 -22.72
C SER A 61 -63.66 27.22 -23.84
N GLY A 62 -64.53 26.29 -23.39
CA GLY A 62 -65.30 25.36 -24.20
C GLY A 62 -66.63 25.89 -24.75
N GLY A 63 -67.35 24.99 -25.45
CA GLY A 63 -68.69 25.24 -25.95
C GLY A 63 -69.09 24.27 -27.07
N SER A 64 -69.85 23.23 -26.70
CA SER A 64 -70.45 22.24 -27.59
C SER A 64 -71.62 22.83 -28.39
N GLY A 65 -71.74 22.49 -29.69
CA GLY A 65 -72.89 22.84 -30.53
C GLY A 65 -72.86 22.11 -31.88
N SER A 66 -73.93 21.39 -32.18
CA SER A 66 -74.08 20.34 -33.20
C SER A 66 -74.45 20.83 -34.62
N ALA A 67 -73.93 20.09 -35.62
CA ALA A 67 -74.46 19.77 -36.96
C ALA A 67 -74.97 20.87 -37.91
N HIS A 68 -74.39 21.00 -39.12
CA HIS A 68 -74.85 20.31 -40.34
C HIS A 68 -74.00 20.69 -41.58
N SER A 69 -73.84 19.71 -42.47
CA SER A 69 -73.71 19.81 -43.94
C SER A 69 -72.33 20.07 -44.58
N ASP A 70 -71.75 18.96 -45.05
CA ASP A 70 -71.41 18.68 -46.46
C ASP A 70 -70.66 19.76 -47.26
N SER A 71 -69.35 19.56 -47.46
CA SER A 71 -68.70 19.62 -48.77
C SER A 71 -67.20 19.37 -48.63
N GLY A 72 -66.65 18.44 -49.43
CA GLY A 72 -65.29 18.58 -49.93
C GLY A 72 -64.22 17.69 -49.30
N VAL A 73 -64.03 16.51 -49.91
CA VAL A 73 -62.73 15.93 -50.27
C VAL A 73 -61.60 16.11 -49.24
N GLY A 74 -61.31 15.09 -48.43
CA GLY A 74 -60.14 15.17 -47.54
C GLY A 74 -59.79 13.98 -46.68
N ASP A 75 -60.23 12.76 -47.01
CA ASP A 75 -59.97 11.59 -46.14
C ASP A 75 -58.83 10.68 -46.61
N ASP A 76 -58.24 10.94 -47.79
CA ASP A 76 -57.16 10.11 -48.35
C ASP A 76 -55.75 10.72 -48.18
N ALA A 77 -55.63 11.82 -47.43
CA ALA A 77 -54.35 12.55 -47.28
C ALA A 77 -53.76 12.51 -45.86
N LEU A 78 -54.51 12.02 -44.88
CA LEU A 78 -54.06 11.95 -43.48
C LEU A 78 -53.52 10.56 -43.08
N GLU A 79 -53.84 9.50 -43.84
CA GLU A 79 -53.19 8.18 -43.68
C GLU A 79 -51.82 8.11 -44.36
N HIS A 80 -51.51 9.02 -45.29
CA HIS A 80 -50.20 9.10 -45.96
C HIS A 80 -49.18 10.00 -45.24
N LEU A 81 -49.59 10.69 -44.17
CA LEU A 81 -48.70 11.50 -43.31
C LEU A 81 -48.28 10.78 -42.03
N THR A 82 -48.75 9.56 -41.78
CA THR A 82 -47.95 8.58 -41.05
C THR A 82 -46.84 8.11 -41.97
N LEU A 83 -45.84 8.97 -42.19
CA LEU A 83 -44.50 8.55 -42.57
C LEU A 83 -44.13 7.42 -41.60
N PRO A 84 -43.96 6.16 -42.05
CA PRO A 84 -43.13 5.26 -41.30
C PRO A 84 -41.79 5.99 -41.25
N LEU A 85 -41.41 6.48 -40.06
CA LEU A 85 -40.00 6.75 -39.81
C LEU A 85 -39.27 5.52 -40.37
N PRO A 86 -38.22 5.69 -41.19
CA PRO A 86 -37.46 4.55 -41.62
C PRO A 86 -36.94 3.86 -40.36
N ALA A 87 -37.64 2.83 -39.91
CA ALA A 87 -37.14 1.80 -39.05
C ALA A 87 -36.42 0.80 -39.97
N PRO A 88 -35.15 1.07 -40.28
CA PRO A 88 -34.19 -0.01 -40.30
C PRO A 88 -32.98 0.47 -39.54
N ASN A 89 -33.00 0.31 -38.20
CA ASN A 89 -31.82 0.23 -37.31
C ASN A 89 -32.20 0.22 -35.82
N GLU A 90 -33.47 0.36 -35.41
CA GLU A 90 -33.90 0.15 -34.01
C GLU A 90 -33.38 -1.15 -33.37
N PRO A 91 -33.46 -2.33 -34.01
CA PRO A 91 -32.90 -3.55 -33.41
C PRO A 91 -31.38 -3.48 -33.27
N THR A 92 -30.68 -2.78 -34.17
CA THR A 92 -29.22 -2.58 -34.12
C THR A 92 -28.81 -1.61 -33.02
N PHE A 93 -29.55 -0.51 -32.87
CA PHE A 93 -29.32 0.48 -31.81
C PHE A 93 -29.58 -0.12 -30.43
N LEU A 94 -30.69 -0.84 -30.25
CA LEU A 94 -31.01 -1.53 -29.00
C LEU A 94 -29.92 -2.56 -28.64
N LEU A 95 -29.48 -3.37 -29.60
CA LEU A 95 -28.39 -4.33 -29.39
C LEU A 95 -27.07 -3.63 -29.00
N TYR A 96 -26.74 -2.50 -29.64
CA TYR A 96 -25.57 -1.71 -29.28
C TYR A 96 -25.66 -1.12 -27.87
N THR A 97 -26.81 -0.59 -27.49
CA THR A 97 -27.02 -0.06 -26.12
C THR A 97 -26.89 -1.17 -25.07
N GLU A 98 -27.39 -2.37 -25.37
CA GLU A 98 -27.21 -3.53 -24.50
C GLU A 98 -25.74 -3.95 -24.38
N GLN A 99 -25.00 -3.98 -25.49
CA GLN A 99 -23.57 -4.27 -25.47
C GLN A 99 -22.78 -3.24 -24.66
N LEU A 100 -23.13 -1.96 -24.78
CA LEU A 100 -22.52 -0.89 -23.99
C LEU A 100 -22.79 -1.09 -22.50
N ALA A 101 -24.04 -1.40 -22.13
CA ALA A 101 -24.40 -1.68 -20.74
C ALA A 101 -23.61 -2.88 -20.17
N ARG A 102 -23.43 -3.96 -20.95
CA ARG A 102 -22.60 -5.11 -20.55
C ARG A 102 -21.15 -4.70 -20.31
N LYS A 103 -20.60 -3.83 -21.18
CA LYS A 103 -19.23 -3.31 -21.04
C LYS A 103 -19.08 -2.38 -19.86
N GLU A 104 -20.06 -1.53 -19.57
CA GLU A 104 -20.06 -0.67 -18.38
C GLU A 104 -20.08 -1.48 -17.08
N VAL A 105 -20.87 -2.56 -17.04
CA VAL A 105 -20.88 -3.49 -15.90
C VAL A 105 -19.50 -4.14 -15.74
N GLU A 106 -18.90 -4.65 -16.81
CA GLU A 106 -17.55 -5.24 -16.80
C GLU A 106 -16.50 -4.23 -16.31
N ILE A 107 -16.51 -3.01 -16.84
CA ILE A 107 -15.62 -1.92 -16.41
C ILE A 107 -15.82 -1.59 -14.93
N SER A 108 -17.07 -1.55 -14.46
CA SER A 108 -17.36 -1.28 -13.05
C SER A 108 -16.85 -2.40 -12.14
N ALA A 109 -16.94 -3.66 -12.57
CA ALA A 109 -16.42 -4.82 -11.85
C ALA A 109 -14.88 -4.77 -11.81
N LEU A 110 -14.23 -4.50 -12.94
CA LEU A 110 -12.77 -4.34 -13.03
C LEU A 110 -12.27 -3.17 -12.16
N LYS A 111 -12.98 -2.04 -12.13
CA LYS A 111 -12.65 -0.91 -11.25
C LYS A 111 -12.76 -1.30 -9.77
N LYS A 112 -13.78 -2.06 -9.38
CA LYS A 112 -13.92 -2.58 -8.01
C LYS A 112 -12.78 -3.53 -7.65
N GLN A 113 -12.43 -4.46 -8.53
CA GLN A 113 -11.31 -5.38 -8.34
C GLN A 113 -9.97 -4.65 -8.24
N LYS A 114 -9.72 -3.67 -9.12
CA LYS A 114 -8.55 -2.80 -9.05
C LYS A 114 -8.46 -2.12 -7.68
N HIS A 115 -9.55 -1.51 -7.22
CA HIS A 115 -9.57 -0.84 -5.92
C HIS A 115 -9.32 -1.81 -4.76
N GLN A 116 -9.89 -3.03 -4.81
CA GLN A 116 -9.63 -4.08 -3.83
C GLN A 116 -8.15 -4.46 -3.79
N LEU A 117 -7.54 -4.70 -4.95
CA LEU A 117 -6.11 -5.01 -5.04
C LEU A 117 -5.23 -3.85 -4.56
N GLU A 118 -5.58 -2.60 -4.89
CA GLU A 118 -4.88 -1.41 -4.39
C GLU A 118 -4.93 -1.33 -2.86
N MET A 119 -6.09 -1.57 -2.25
CA MET A 119 -6.22 -1.63 -0.78
C MET A 119 -5.40 -2.77 -0.18
N GLU A 120 -5.38 -3.95 -0.82
CA GLU A 120 -4.57 -5.07 -0.35
C GLU A 120 -3.07 -4.76 -0.42
N VAL A 121 -2.62 -4.09 -1.48
CA VAL A 121 -1.24 -3.64 -1.62
C VAL A 121 -0.89 -2.65 -0.50
N HIS A 122 -1.72 -1.65 -0.24
CA HIS A 122 -1.48 -0.70 0.85
C HIS A 122 -1.43 -1.38 2.22
N ARG A 123 -2.36 -2.31 2.48
CA ARG A 123 -2.35 -3.12 3.71
C ARG A 123 -1.09 -3.98 3.83
N LEU A 124 -0.60 -4.56 2.74
CA LEU A 124 0.64 -5.34 2.75
C LEU A 124 1.87 -4.44 2.95
N GLN A 125 1.88 -3.24 2.39
CA GLN A 125 2.94 -2.25 2.60
C GLN A 125 3.01 -1.81 4.06
N GLU A 126 1.86 -1.52 4.69
CA GLU A 126 1.77 -1.17 6.11
C GLU A 126 2.34 -2.30 6.99
N LYS A 127 1.92 -3.54 6.75
CA LYS A 127 2.46 -4.72 7.45
C LYS A 127 3.95 -4.90 7.26
N LEU A 128 4.47 -4.66 6.06
CA LEU A 128 5.91 -4.76 5.80
C LEU A 128 6.69 -3.71 6.59
N LEU A 129 6.16 -2.49 6.71
CA LEU A 129 6.76 -1.43 7.52
C LEU A 129 6.74 -1.78 9.00
N GLU A 130 5.59 -2.21 9.54
CA GLU A 130 5.45 -2.64 10.94
C GLU A 130 6.42 -3.77 11.29
N GLU A 131 6.48 -4.81 10.46
CA GLU A 131 7.42 -5.90 10.66
C GLU A 131 8.87 -5.40 10.53
N GLY A 132 9.18 -4.55 9.55
CA GLY A 132 10.51 -3.95 9.41
C GLY A 132 10.97 -3.16 10.64
N GLU A 133 10.05 -2.44 11.31
CA GLU A 133 10.32 -1.74 12.56
C GLU A 133 10.57 -2.71 13.72
N LYS A 134 9.72 -3.73 13.90
CA LYS A 134 9.92 -4.77 14.93
C LYS A 134 11.26 -5.47 14.79
N HIS A 135 11.62 -5.91 13.59
CA HIS A 135 12.90 -6.57 13.35
C HIS A 135 14.08 -5.63 13.65
N ARG A 136 13.96 -4.33 13.32
CA ARG A 136 14.99 -3.33 13.66
C ARG A 136 15.14 -3.15 15.16
N GLU A 137 14.04 -3.10 15.90
CA GLU A 137 14.04 -3.02 17.36
C GLU A 137 14.68 -4.27 17.99
N GLU A 138 14.28 -5.47 17.55
CA GLU A 138 14.86 -6.74 18.00
C GLU A 138 16.37 -6.80 17.75
N VAL A 139 16.81 -6.42 16.56
CA VAL A 139 18.25 -6.34 16.23
C VAL A 139 18.96 -5.35 17.16
N SER A 140 18.37 -4.19 17.43
CA SER A 140 18.94 -3.20 18.36
C SER A 140 19.05 -3.75 19.79
N LEU A 141 18.02 -4.45 20.27
CA LEU A 141 18.01 -5.08 21.59
C LEU A 141 19.08 -6.18 21.68
N LEU A 142 19.13 -7.07 20.68
CA LEU A 142 20.13 -8.15 20.62
C LEU A 142 21.56 -7.60 20.54
N GLN A 143 21.80 -6.55 19.74
CA GLN A 143 23.09 -5.86 19.70
C GLN A 143 23.45 -5.27 21.05
N GLY A 144 22.50 -4.64 21.75
CA GLY A 144 22.69 -4.15 23.12
C GLY A 144 23.06 -5.27 24.10
N HIS A 145 22.38 -6.41 24.01
CA HIS A 145 22.71 -7.59 24.81
C HIS A 145 24.10 -8.15 24.52
N ILE A 146 24.50 -8.23 23.23
CA ILE A 146 25.85 -8.67 22.84
C ILE A 146 26.91 -7.73 23.41
N GLN A 147 26.73 -6.42 23.27
CA GLN A 147 27.67 -5.44 23.82
C GLN A 147 27.77 -5.51 25.34
N LYS A 148 26.63 -5.68 26.03
CA LYS A 148 26.60 -5.88 27.48
C LYS A 148 27.37 -7.13 27.88
N THR A 149 27.10 -8.26 27.24
CA THR A 149 27.79 -9.52 27.49
C THR A 149 29.29 -9.41 27.21
N PHE A 150 29.71 -8.76 26.13
CA PHE A 150 31.13 -8.55 25.83
C PHE A 150 31.83 -7.71 26.91
N ARG A 151 31.18 -6.66 27.39
CA ARG A 151 31.70 -5.83 28.50
C ARG A 151 31.80 -6.63 29.80
N ASP A 152 30.77 -7.41 30.11
CA ASP A 152 30.74 -8.24 31.31
C ASP A 152 31.78 -9.36 31.25
N GLN A 153 31.99 -9.97 30.07
CA GLN A 153 33.03 -10.97 29.84
C GLN A 153 34.44 -10.37 29.94
N SER A 154 34.66 -9.17 29.40
CA SER A 154 35.93 -8.44 29.53
C SER A 154 36.22 -8.10 31.01
N ARG A 155 35.18 -7.68 31.75
CA ARG A 155 35.28 -7.44 33.20
C ARG A 155 35.53 -8.71 34.00
N GLN A 156 34.89 -9.83 33.62
CA GLN A 156 35.15 -11.13 34.22
C GLN A 156 36.60 -11.55 34.00
N GLY A 157 37.17 -11.35 32.80
CA GLY A 157 38.59 -11.60 32.53
C GLY A 157 39.51 -10.78 33.44
N ALA A 158 39.30 -9.47 33.51
CA ALA A 158 40.07 -8.57 34.39
C ALA A 158 39.90 -8.90 35.88
N ASN A 159 38.68 -9.24 36.31
CA ASN A 159 38.40 -9.64 37.68
C ASN A 159 39.07 -10.97 38.04
N LEU A 160 39.15 -11.91 37.08
CA LEU A 160 39.80 -13.20 37.27
C LEU A 160 41.32 -13.08 37.34
N GLU A 161 41.93 -12.18 36.56
CA GLU A 161 43.34 -11.84 36.70
C GLU A 161 43.66 -11.18 38.05
N TYR A 162 42.81 -10.25 38.47
CA TYR A 162 42.91 -9.65 39.81
C TYR A 162 42.76 -10.69 40.92
N LEU A 163 41.80 -11.60 40.79
CA LEU A 163 41.60 -12.70 41.71
C LEU A 163 42.82 -13.61 41.75
N LYS A 164 43.39 -14.00 40.59
CA LYS A 164 44.63 -14.79 40.50
C LYS A 164 45.78 -14.13 41.25
N ASN A 165 46.00 -12.82 41.05
CA ASN A 165 47.06 -12.08 41.71
C ASN A 165 46.81 -11.94 43.23
N THR A 166 45.56 -11.76 43.64
CA THR A 166 45.17 -11.69 45.05
C THR A 166 45.34 -13.05 45.73
N PHE A 167 44.98 -14.14 45.06
CA PHE A 167 45.19 -15.51 45.53
C PHE A 167 46.69 -15.85 45.63
N TYR A 168 47.48 -15.47 44.63
CA TYR A 168 48.93 -15.63 44.66
C TYR A 168 49.55 -14.87 45.85
N ARG A 169 49.14 -13.63 46.11
CA ARG A 169 49.55 -12.87 47.30
C ARG A 169 49.11 -13.56 48.58
N PHE A 170 47.88 -14.06 48.67
CA PHE A 170 47.39 -14.78 49.84
C PHE A 170 48.24 -16.03 50.18
N LEU A 171 48.76 -16.74 49.17
CA LEU A 171 49.61 -17.92 49.36
C LEU A 171 51.08 -17.59 49.69
N THR A 172 51.57 -16.44 49.23
CA THR A 172 52.98 -16.02 49.39
C THR A 172 53.22 -15.09 50.59
N LEU A 173 52.18 -14.43 51.10
CA LEU A 173 52.27 -13.54 52.26
C LEU A 173 52.57 -14.33 53.55
N THR A 174 53.58 -13.86 54.27
CA THR A 174 53.98 -14.38 55.60
C THR A 174 53.31 -13.62 56.75
N ASP A 175 52.83 -12.41 56.50
CA ASP A 175 52.13 -11.57 57.48
C ASP A 175 50.65 -11.96 57.61
N LEU A 176 50.20 -12.16 58.85
CA LEU A 176 48.84 -12.55 59.21
C LEU A 176 47.80 -11.48 58.87
N LEU A 177 48.14 -10.20 59.07
CA LEU A 177 47.20 -9.10 58.85
C LEU A 177 46.99 -8.84 57.36
N ALA A 178 48.08 -8.76 56.58
CA ALA A 178 47.99 -8.68 55.12
C ALA A 178 47.30 -9.92 54.50
N ARG A 179 47.50 -11.10 55.09
CA ARG A 179 46.83 -12.34 54.65
C ARG A 179 45.33 -12.33 54.94
N GLN A 180 44.90 -11.78 56.07
CA GLN A 180 43.47 -11.60 56.37
C GLN A 180 42.83 -10.58 55.41
N GLN A 181 43.49 -9.46 55.12
CA GLN A 181 43.00 -8.46 54.17
C GLN A 181 42.83 -9.02 52.75
N THR A 182 43.82 -9.77 52.26
CA THR A 182 43.74 -10.43 50.94
C THR A 182 42.68 -11.52 50.90
N LEU A 183 42.47 -12.25 51.99
CA LEU A 183 41.35 -13.21 52.12
C LEU A 183 40.00 -12.50 52.09
N THR A 184 39.84 -11.38 52.80
CA THR A 184 38.62 -10.58 52.75
C THR A 184 38.36 -10.07 51.33
N ALA A 185 39.39 -9.62 50.62
CA ALA A 185 39.28 -9.24 49.22
C ALA A 185 38.79 -10.41 48.35
N ILE A 186 39.36 -11.62 48.51
CA ILE A 186 38.92 -12.83 47.80
C ILE A 186 37.45 -13.16 48.09
N LEU A 187 37.03 -13.13 49.37
CA LEU A 187 35.64 -13.37 49.78
C LEU A 187 34.65 -12.37 49.17
N THR A 188 35.07 -11.11 49.02
CA THR A 188 34.25 -10.07 48.38
C THR A 188 34.15 -10.23 46.87
N ILE A 189 35.27 -10.56 46.20
CA ILE A 189 35.32 -10.77 44.73
C ILE A 189 34.48 -11.98 44.31
N LEU A 190 34.52 -13.04 45.12
CA LEU A 190 33.76 -14.27 44.89
C LEU A 190 32.33 -14.23 45.44
N HIS A 191 31.87 -13.08 45.96
CA HIS A 191 30.52 -12.89 46.46
C HIS A 191 30.03 -13.97 47.44
N PHE A 192 30.88 -14.39 48.39
CA PHE A 192 30.51 -15.39 49.40
C PHE A 192 29.29 -14.94 50.21
N SER A 193 28.42 -15.89 50.58
CA SER A 193 27.33 -15.67 51.53
C SER A 193 27.88 -15.20 52.89
N PRO A 194 27.15 -14.35 53.65
CA PRO A 194 27.56 -13.97 55.00
C PRO A 194 27.83 -15.17 55.92
N GLU A 195 27.13 -16.29 55.73
CA GLU A 195 27.33 -17.54 56.48
C GLU A 195 28.68 -18.20 56.15
N GLU A 196 29.01 -18.27 54.86
CA GLU A 196 30.28 -18.85 54.37
C GLU A 196 31.48 -17.99 54.77
N ARG A 197 31.32 -16.65 54.76
CA ARG A 197 32.35 -15.71 55.25
C ARG A 197 32.67 -15.96 56.72
N GLN A 198 31.66 -16.13 57.56
CA GLN A 198 31.83 -16.39 58.99
C GLN A 198 32.55 -17.73 59.24
N ALA A 199 32.22 -18.77 58.46
CA ALA A 199 32.87 -20.08 58.53
C ALA A 199 34.36 -20.02 58.16
N VAL A 200 34.71 -19.30 57.09
CA VAL A 200 36.11 -19.14 56.66
C VAL A 200 36.94 -18.30 57.65
N LEU A 201 36.38 -17.22 58.18
CA LEU A 201 37.05 -16.35 59.16
C LEU A 201 37.27 -17.05 60.52
N SER A 202 36.31 -17.86 60.98
CA SER A 202 36.44 -18.64 62.21
C SER A 202 37.53 -19.71 62.10
N HIS A 203 37.70 -20.33 60.92
CA HIS A 203 38.82 -21.23 60.65
C HIS A 203 40.18 -20.54 60.65
N VAL A 204 40.28 -19.28 60.19
CA VAL A 204 41.55 -18.52 60.19
C VAL A 204 41.91 -18.04 61.59
N GLY A 205 40.94 -17.60 62.39
CA GLY A 205 41.15 -17.19 63.79
C GLY A 205 41.46 -18.34 64.75
N GLY A 206 40.96 -19.56 64.47
CA GLY A 206 41.20 -20.74 65.31
C GLY A 206 42.39 -21.62 64.89
N SER A 207 42.98 -21.39 63.71
CA SER A 207 43.91 -22.34 63.08
C SER A 207 45.23 -21.73 62.64
N SER A 208 45.79 -20.73 63.34
CA SER A 208 47.17 -20.27 63.08
C SER A 208 48.20 -21.40 63.13
N SER A 209 47.91 -22.54 63.77
CA SER A 209 48.82 -23.70 63.84
C SER A 209 48.77 -24.65 62.63
N ARG A 210 47.62 -24.84 61.93
CA ARG A 210 47.59 -25.79 60.78
C ARG A 210 48.19 -25.21 59.51
N TRP A 211 48.21 -23.89 59.35
CA TRP A 211 48.70 -23.25 58.12
C TRP A 211 50.22 -23.05 58.09
N LEU A 212 50.90 -23.15 59.23
CA LEU A 212 52.37 -23.06 59.35
C LEU A 212 53.06 -24.43 59.32
N SER A 213 52.31 -25.54 59.33
CA SER A 213 52.85 -26.91 59.39
C SER A 213 53.19 -27.51 58.02
N GLY A 214 53.69 -26.68 57.10
CA GLY A 214 54.04 -27.06 55.73
C GLY A 214 55.38 -26.48 55.28
N LYS A 215 56.38 -26.45 56.18
CA LYS A 215 57.78 -26.25 55.83
C LYS A 215 58.55 -27.49 56.25
N ARG A 216 58.75 -28.40 55.29
CA ARG A 216 59.96 -29.19 55.11
C ARG A 216 60.12 -29.47 53.64
#